data_AF-A0A7R8VMU9-F1
#
_entry.id   AF-A0A7R8VMU9-F1
#
_cell.length_a   1.000
_cell.length_b   1.000
_cell.length_c   1.000
_cell.angle_alpha   90.00
_cell.angle_beta   90.00
_cell.angle_gamma   90.00
#
_symmetry.space_group_name_H-M   'P 1'
#
loop_
_entity.id
_entity.type
_entity.pdbx_description
1 polymer ?
#
loop_
_entity_poly.entity_id
_entity_poly.type
_entity_poly.pdbx_seq_one_letter_code
_entity_poly.pdbx_strand_id
1 'polypeptide(L)'
;MGTSLADQLRKLSVPQTSAFSQEKKRASLLFDPKEAAGIDRGTIYEIGSRSDELDETSFHIHLYNRDDLLLLIFPYYDTRMFVRVLQLLDVKSKSSPWHWLRPLQKPGVPLSKTALLNHCAADPSFLKFVCDGALAAVKEHSGDAHCLTTVLGFFCTTIVGALEHNAATTELQLVHILKPLLKGLPSPVLDFAAASFMITAQLADKAQLSENVLHQIIENLTKNPQPSLDLEKVLLLVLLYQSQSSTLTSFPHKALLRLASVPTFPTTLGELSASGGHVTPLLVPLLAETLRSVQSQIDDTGLRKLAINLVSQVGLEDDSVEEIIRMAVENFDSNGLLREQSDPIEQVANNSKEIIEWYTMFMKSLERKYPTQYDKPQANHNQTKYNGLNQLYRHRLLLAQLHTRPAHRNTHT
;
A
#
# COMPACT_ATOMS: atom_id res chain seq x y z
N MET A 1 30.07 -17.16 44.63
CA MET A 1 29.95 -18.25 43.63
C MET A 1 28.71 -19.05 44.00
N GLY A 2 27.66 -19.03 43.17
CA GLY A 2 26.47 -19.86 43.41
C GLY A 2 26.81 -21.32 43.13
N THR A 3 26.42 -22.23 44.01
CA THR A 3 26.65 -23.68 43.83
C THR A 3 25.78 -24.19 42.69
N SER A 4 26.25 -25.21 41.94
CA SER A 4 25.54 -25.83 40.80
C SER A 4 24.06 -26.17 41.10
N LEU A 5 23.78 -26.53 42.36
CA LEU A 5 22.43 -26.80 42.87
C LEU A 5 21.52 -25.55 42.87
N ALA A 6 22.05 -24.37 43.19
CA ALA A 6 21.30 -23.12 43.20
C ALA A 6 20.86 -22.70 41.79
N ASP A 7 21.70 -22.95 40.78
CA ASP A 7 21.36 -22.71 39.38
C ASP A 7 20.40 -23.78 38.83
N GLN A 8 20.49 -25.03 39.29
CA GLN A 8 19.52 -26.08 38.98
C GLN A 8 18.15 -25.81 39.61
N LEU A 9 18.10 -25.37 40.87
CA LEU A 9 16.86 -24.98 41.56
C LEU A 9 16.20 -23.74 40.92
N ARG A 10 17.01 -22.78 40.45
CA ARG A 10 16.49 -21.62 39.68
C ARG A 10 15.93 -22.01 38.31
N LYS A 11 16.48 -23.03 37.65
CA LYS A 11 15.94 -23.56 36.39
C LYS A 11 14.66 -24.38 36.59
N LEU A 12 14.52 -25.01 37.75
CA LEU A 12 13.35 -25.83 38.13
C LEU A 12 12.22 -25.02 38.81
N SER A 13 12.46 -23.77 39.20
CA SER A 13 11.41 -22.92 39.76
C SER A 13 10.41 -22.54 38.66
N VAL A 14 9.28 -23.23 38.65
CA VAL A 14 8.09 -22.89 37.87
C VAL A 14 7.28 -21.80 38.59
N PRO A 15 6.48 -20.97 37.87
CA PRO A 15 5.61 -19.97 38.49
C PRO A 15 4.64 -20.55 39.53
N GLN A 16 4.37 -21.86 39.47
CA GLN A 16 3.48 -22.54 40.42
C GLN A 16 4.09 -22.70 41.83
N THR A 17 5.41 -22.62 42.01
CA THR A 17 6.03 -22.78 43.32
C THR A 17 5.91 -21.53 44.20
N SER A 18 5.69 -20.34 43.61
CA SER A 18 5.46 -19.09 44.35
C SER A 18 4.04 -18.92 44.88
N ALA A 19 3.07 -19.69 44.36
CA ALA A 19 1.66 -19.60 44.79
C ALA A 19 1.42 -20.04 46.25
N PHE A 20 2.36 -20.76 46.87
CA PHE A 20 2.25 -21.29 48.24
C PHE A 20 2.91 -20.41 49.31
N SER A 21 3.48 -19.25 48.96
CA SER A 21 4.06 -18.32 49.94
C SER A 21 3.06 -17.20 50.28
N GLN A 22 2.84 -16.91 51.56
CA GLN A 22 2.19 -15.66 51.97
C GLN A 22 3.12 -14.50 51.62
N GLU A 23 2.94 -13.92 50.45
CA GLU A 23 3.76 -12.80 50.00
C GLU A 23 3.39 -11.52 50.77
N LYS A 24 4.38 -10.88 51.39
CA LYS A 24 4.23 -9.57 52.08
C LYS A 24 3.93 -8.41 51.13
N LYS A 25 3.87 -8.66 49.83
CA LYS A 25 3.62 -7.69 48.76
C LYS A 25 2.81 -8.38 47.68
N ARG A 26 1.81 -7.70 47.12
CA ARG A 26 0.99 -8.20 46.02
C ARG A 26 1.10 -7.26 44.83
N ALA A 27 1.23 -7.81 43.63
CA ALA A 27 1.20 -7.04 42.39
C ALA A 27 -0.18 -6.37 42.22
N SER A 28 -0.19 -5.07 41.96
CA SER A 28 -1.39 -4.30 41.65
C SER A 28 -1.05 -3.13 40.74
N LEU A 29 -1.97 -2.80 39.82
CA LEU A 29 -1.89 -1.59 38.99
C LEU A 29 -2.38 -0.33 39.71
N LEU A 30 -3.29 -0.50 40.67
CA LEU A 30 -4.01 0.60 41.32
C LEU A 30 -3.44 0.93 42.70
N PHE A 31 -3.00 -0.08 43.44
CA PHE A 31 -2.58 0.06 44.84
C PHE A 31 -1.09 -0.16 45.00
N ASP A 32 -0.50 0.44 46.04
CA ASP A 32 0.87 0.16 46.40
C ASP A 32 1.04 -1.33 46.78
N PRO A 33 2.17 -1.99 46.48
CA PRO A 33 2.31 -3.43 46.71
C PRO A 33 2.10 -3.88 48.15
N LYS A 34 2.34 -3.00 49.13
CA LYS A 34 2.10 -3.27 50.55
C LYS A 34 0.61 -3.15 50.91
N GLU A 35 -0.07 -2.18 50.31
CA GLU A 35 -1.50 -1.95 50.50
C GLU A 35 -2.30 -3.08 49.83
N ALA A 36 -1.95 -3.40 48.58
CA ALA A 36 -2.55 -4.51 47.82
C ALA A 36 -2.45 -5.86 48.51
N ALA A 37 -1.42 -6.10 49.33
CA ALA A 37 -1.26 -7.34 50.08
C ALA A 37 -2.30 -7.49 51.21
N GLY A 38 -2.86 -6.37 51.68
CA GLY A 38 -3.90 -6.34 52.73
C GLY A 38 -5.34 -6.35 52.19
N ILE A 39 -5.54 -6.15 50.89
CA ILE A 39 -6.87 -6.13 50.27
C ILE A 39 -7.30 -7.56 49.92
N ASP A 40 -8.48 -7.97 50.38
CA ASP A 40 -9.03 -9.28 50.08
C ASP A 40 -9.52 -9.38 48.62
N ARG A 41 -9.64 -10.62 48.13
CA ARG A 41 -10.06 -10.89 46.74
C ARG A 41 -11.50 -10.45 46.46
N GLY A 42 -12.39 -10.47 47.45
CA GLY A 42 -13.77 -10.01 47.31
C GLY A 42 -13.83 -8.51 47.10
N THR A 43 -13.10 -7.73 47.89
CA THR A 43 -12.98 -6.28 47.70
C THR A 43 -12.36 -5.92 46.36
N ILE A 44 -11.32 -6.63 45.92
CA ILE A 44 -10.73 -6.42 44.58
C ILE A 44 -11.74 -6.70 43.48
N TYR A 45 -12.49 -7.81 43.60
CA TYR A 45 -13.53 -8.16 42.65
C TYR A 45 -14.66 -7.12 42.66
N GLU A 46 -15.07 -6.61 43.81
CA GLU A 46 -16.07 -5.53 43.91
C GLU A 46 -15.58 -4.22 43.29
N ILE A 47 -14.31 -3.87 43.49
CA ILE A 47 -13.70 -2.70 42.84
C ILE A 47 -13.70 -2.92 41.33
N GLY A 48 -13.17 -4.06 40.87
CA GLY A 48 -13.05 -4.42 39.45
C GLY A 48 -14.38 -4.76 38.75
N SER A 49 -15.47 -4.94 39.48
CA SER A 49 -16.83 -5.12 38.93
C SER A 49 -17.68 -3.84 38.98
N ARG A 50 -17.28 -2.85 39.79
CA ARG A 50 -17.91 -1.52 39.81
C ARG A 50 -17.32 -0.58 38.77
N SER A 51 -16.04 -0.77 38.42
CA SER A 51 -15.48 -0.30 37.16
C SER A 51 -15.75 -1.38 36.11
N ASP A 52 -16.35 -1.08 34.96
CA ASP A 52 -16.48 -2.01 33.82
C ASP A 52 -15.12 -2.46 33.22
N GLU A 53 -14.01 -2.30 33.95
CA GLU A 53 -12.62 -2.54 33.55
C GLU A 53 -11.99 -3.70 34.36
N LEU A 54 -11.95 -4.85 33.71
CA LEU A 54 -11.04 -6.00 33.80
C LEU A 54 -10.22 -6.24 35.09
N ASP A 55 -10.50 -7.39 35.69
CA ASP A 55 -9.86 -7.95 36.88
C ASP A 55 -8.46 -8.56 36.59
N GLU A 56 -7.43 -7.75 36.33
CA GLU A 56 -6.08 -8.25 36.00
C GLU A 56 -5.40 -9.02 37.15
N THR A 57 -5.75 -8.73 38.41
CA THR A 57 -4.99 -9.23 39.57
C THR A 57 -5.39 -10.65 40.01
N SER A 58 -6.55 -11.13 39.54
CA SER A 58 -7.07 -12.46 39.88
C SER A 58 -6.44 -13.58 39.02
N PHE A 59 -6.08 -13.29 37.76
CA PHE A 59 -5.58 -14.28 36.79
C PHE A 59 -4.06 -14.27 36.59
N HIS A 60 -3.34 -13.35 37.23
CA HIS A 60 -1.88 -13.22 37.13
C HIS A 60 -1.40 -13.12 35.67
N ILE A 61 -2.14 -12.36 34.85
CA ILE A 61 -1.88 -12.21 33.41
C ILE A 61 -0.46 -11.68 33.12
N HIS A 62 0.09 -10.86 34.03
CA HIS A 62 1.47 -10.36 33.96
C HIS A 62 2.53 -11.47 34.05
N LEU A 63 2.17 -12.68 34.50
CA LEU A 63 3.07 -13.84 34.52
C LEU A 63 2.90 -14.72 33.29
N TYR A 64 1.65 -14.92 32.83
CA TYR A 64 1.28 -15.94 31.84
C TYR A 64 1.04 -15.40 30.42
N ASN A 65 0.57 -14.15 30.29
CA ASN A 65 0.16 -13.50 29.03
C ASN A 65 0.97 -12.23 28.79
N ARG A 66 2.29 -12.32 28.95
CA ARG A 66 3.20 -11.15 28.91
C ARG A 66 3.16 -10.44 27.57
N ASP A 67 3.18 -11.20 26.47
CA ASP A 67 3.24 -10.65 25.12
C ASP A 67 1.93 -9.94 24.77
N ASP A 68 0.79 -10.53 25.12
CA ASP A 68 -0.54 -9.94 24.89
C ASP A 68 -0.74 -8.68 25.73
N LEU A 69 -0.33 -8.71 27.00
CA LEU A 69 -0.41 -7.54 27.90
C LEU A 69 0.48 -6.41 27.39
N LEU A 70 1.69 -6.74 26.92
CA LEU A 70 2.58 -5.76 26.32
C LEU A 70 1.97 -5.19 25.04
N LEU A 71 1.36 -6.01 24.20
CA LEU A 71 0.74 -5.58 22.95
C LEU A 71 -0.36 -4.54 23.22
N LEU A 72 -1.14 -4.76 24.27
CA LEU A 72 -2.21 -3.85 24.70
C LEU A 72 -1.66 -2.49 25.18
N ILE A 73 -0.56 -2.48 25.94
CA ILE A 73 -0.07 -1.26 26.60
C ILE A 73 0.97 -0.49 25.78
N PHE A 74 1.63 -1.11 24.81
CA PHE A 74 2.67 -0.47 23.99
C PHE A 74 2.22 0.81 23.26
N PRO A 75 0.97 0.93 22.75
CA PRO A 75 0.51 2.20 22.18
C PRO A 75 0.56 3.38 23.15
N TYR A 76 0.63 3.12 24.46
CA TYR A 76 0.70 4.11 25.54
C TYR A 76 2.10 4.19 26.18
N TYR A 77 3.16 3.89 25.42
CA TYR A 77 4.53 3.71 25.91
C TYR A 77 5.12 4.92 26.68
N ASP A 78 4.63 6.12 26.41
CA ASP A 78 5.05 7.39 27.03
C ASP A 78 4.26 7.74 28.30
N THR A 79 3.30 6.90 28.70
CA THR A 79 2.46 7.12 29.87
C THR A 79 3.03 6.48 31.14
N ARG A 80 2.58 6.95 32.30
CA ARG A 80 2.87 6.32 33.59
C ARG A 80 2.23 4.94 33.73
N MET A 81 1.13 4.68 33.04
CA MET A 81 0.44 3.39 33.11
C MET A 81 1.29 2.28 32.47
N PHE A 82 1.91 2.57 31.32
CA PHE A 82 2.87 1.67 30.71
C PHE A 82 3.99 1.26 31.67
N VAL A 83 4.56 2.23 32.39
CA VAL A 83 5.62 1.97 33.37
C VAL A 83 5.11 1.09 34.52
N ARG A 84 3.88 1.33 35.02
CA ARG A 84 3.29 0.51 36.09
C ARG A 84 3.11 -0.93 35.65
N VAL A 85 2.52 -1.16 34.46
CA VAL A 85 2.37 -2.50 33.88
C VAL A 85 3.75 -3.15 33.71
N LEU A 86 4.71 -2.40 33.17
CA LEU A 86 6.08 -2.88 32.98
C LEU A 86 6.72 -3.30 34.31
N GLN A 87 6.50 -2.58 35.41
CA GLN A 87 7.04 -2.93 36.74
C GLN A 87 6.47 -4.23 37.31
N LEU A 88 5.30 -4.67 36.85
CA LEU A 88 4.71 -5.97 37.23
C LEU A 88 5.31 -7.14 36.43
N LEU A 89 5.86 -6.88 35.24
CA LEU A 89 6.42 -7.91 34.35
C LEU A 89 7.81 -8.38 34.80
N ASP A 90 8.08 -9.68 34.67
CA ASP A 90 9.43 -10.21 34.88
C ASP A 90 10.27 -10.17 33.59
N VAL A 91 11.01 -9.07 33.42
CA VAL A 91 11.96 -8.85 32.30
C VAL A 91 13.43 -8.98 32.74
N LYS A 92 13.69 -9.58 33.91
CA LYS A 92 15.05 -9.66 34.48
C LYS A 92 15.98 -10.52 33.64
N SER A 93 15.46 -11.59 33.04
CA SER A 93 16.24 -12.52 32.24
C SER A 93 16.78 -11.86 30.98
N LYS A 94 18.09 -12.03 30.70
CA LYS A 94 18.72 -11.57 29.45
C LYS A 94 18.22 -12.33 28.21
N SER A 95 17.63 -13.51 28.40
CA SER A 95 17.02 -14.30 27.33
C SER A 95 15.61 -13.84 26.99
N SER A 96 15.02 -12.92 27.77
CA SER A 96 13.69 -12.40 27.48
C SER A 96 13.77 -11.40 26.32
N PRO A 97 12.85 -11.47 25.33
CA PRO A 97 12.77 -10.48 24.26
C PRO A 97 12.50 -9.07 24.81
N TRP A 98 11.96 -8.97 26.03
CA TRP A 98 11.58 -7.72 26.70
C TRP A 98 12.68 -7.15 27.60
N HIS A 99 13.87 -7.77 27.64
CA HIS A 99 14.95 -7.37 28.52
C HIS A 99 15.41 -5.92 28.31
N TRP A 100 15.30 -5.41 27.08
CA TRP A 100 15.68 -4.04 26.74
C TRP A 100 14.86 -2.97 27.48
N LEU A 101 13.68 -3.30 28.01
CA LEU A 101 12.85 -2.42 28.84
C LEU A 101 13.29 -2.36 30.31
N ARG A 102 14.20 -3.24 30.75
CA ARG A 102 14.67 -3.30 32.14
C ARG A 102 15.21 -1.97 32.69
N PRO A 103 15.92 -1.11 31.91
CA PRO A 103 16.36 0.19 32.39
C PRO A 103 15.22 1.12 32.82
N LEU A 104 13.99 0.91 32.31
CA LEU A 104 12.83 1.75 32.62
C LEU A 104 12.12 1.32 33.90
N GLN A 105 12.19 0.03 34.27
CA GLN A 105 11.48 -0.53 35.44
C GLN A 105 11.88 0.13 36.77
N LYS A 106 13.18 0.28 37.03
CA LYS A 106 13.66 0.80 38.33
C LYS A 106 13.45 2.31 38.49
N PRO A 107 13.78 3.16 37.50
CA PRO A 107 13.57 4.60 37.62
C PRO A 107 12.10 5.00 37.53
N GLY A 108 11.26 4.14 36.93
CA GLY A 108 9.84 4.45 36.73
C GLY A 108 9.63 5.53 35.66
N VAL A 109 10.51 5.58 34.65
CA VAL A 109 10.47 6.60 33.59
C VAL A 109 9.82 6.02 32.34
N PRO A 110 8.91 6.75 31.66
CA PRO A 110 8.30 6.28 30.42
C PRO A 110 9.30 6.03 29.29
N LEU A 111 8.93 5.21 28.33
CA LEU A 111 9.74 4.95 27.15
C LEU A 111 9.74 6.19 26.24
N SER A 112 10.90 6.60 25.74
CA SER A 112 10.95 7.69 24.75
C SER A 112 10.62 7.18 23.35
N LYS A 113 10.00 8.04 22.53
CA LYS A 113 9.71 7.73 21.12
C LYS A 113 10.97 7.31 20.36
N THR A 114 12.08 8.03 20.54
CA THR A 114 13.35 7.72 19.88
C THR A 114 13.91 6.36 20.29
N ALA A 115 13.84 5.98 21.57
CA ALA A 115 14.30 4.67 22.02
C ALA A 115 13.44 3.53 21.46
N LEU A 116 12.12 3.72 21.40
CA LEU A 116 11.20 2.78 20.76
C LEU A 116 11.54 2.56 19.28
N LEU A 117 11.67 3.66 18.51
CA LEU A 117 11.92 3.58 17.07
C LEU A 117 13.29 2.96 16.77
N ASN A 118 14.33 3.34 17.51
CA ASN A 118 15.66 2.75 17.37
C ASN A 118 15.65 1.25 17.68
N HIS A 119 14.90 0.82 18.71
CA HIS A 119 14.78 -0.59 19.02
C HIS A 119 14.01 -1.35 17.93
N CYS A 120 12.92 -0.79 17.42
CA CYS A 120 12.15 -1.40 16.32
C CYS A 120 12.94 -1.50 15.01
N ALA A 121 13.82 -0.52 14.73
CA ALA A 121 14.72 -0.57 13.59
C ALA A 121 15.79 -1.67 13.75
N ALA A 122 16.29 -1.88 14.97
CA ALA A 122 17.39 -2.80 15.26
C ALA A 122 16.96 -4.25 15.51
N ASP A 123 15.78 -4.50 16.07
CA ASP A 123 15.29 -5.84 16.41
C ASP A 123 14.10 -6.29 15.53
N PRO A 124 14.33 -7.20 14.56
CA PRO A 124 13.27 -7.77 13.74
C PRO A 124 12.17 -8.49 14.54
N SER A 125 12.48 -8.99 15.73
CA SER A 125 11.52 -9.71 16.59
C SER A 125 10.47 -8.75 17.14
N PHE A 126 10.91 -7.58 17.62
CA PHE A 126 10.00 -6.52 18.05
C PHE A 126 9.19 -5.96 16.87
N LEU A 127 9.81 -5.76 15.71
CA LEU A 127 9.10 -5.34 14.50
C LEU A 127 7.98 -6.34 14.13
N LYS A 128 8.30 -7.64 14.14
CA LYS A 128 7.33 -8.71 13.91
C LYS A 128 6.19 -8.65 14.91
N PHE A 129 6.50 -8.43 16.19
CA PHE A 129 5.52 -8.30 17.25
C PHE A 129 4.52 -7.15 16.99
N VAL A 130 5.01 -5.98 16.59
CA VAL A 130 4.16 -4.83 16.23
C VAL A 130 3.27 -5.15 15.03
N CYS A 131 3.83 -5.81 14.00
CA CYS A 131 3.10 -6.19 12.79
C CYS A 131 2.01 -7.26 13.05
N ASP A 132 2.35 -8.32 13.79
CA ASP A 132 1.40 -9.38 14.12
C ASP A 132 0.31 -8.86 15.07
N GLY A 133 0.66 -7.93 15.97
CA GLY A 133 -0.27 -7.28 16.87
C GLY A 133 -1.34 -6.44 16.15
N ALA A 134 -0.93 -5.63 15.18
CA ALA A 134 -1.87 -4.88 14.33
C ALA A 134 -2.83 -5.82 13.58
N LEU A 135 -2.32 -6.93 13.06
CA LEU A 135 -3.14 -7.94 12.38
C LEU A 135 -4.13 -8.64 13.31
N ALA A 136 -3.71 -8.96 14.53
CA ALA A 136 -4.58 -9.57 15.53
C ALA A 136 -5.72 -8.61 15.92
N ALA A 137 -5.38 -7.33 16.18
CA ALA A 137 -6.37 -6.32 16.52
C ALA A 137 -7.41 -6.13 15.41
N VAL A 138 -6.97 -5.95 14.16
CA VAL A 138 -7.89 -5.79 13.01
C VAL A 138 -8.75 -7.03 12.81
N LYS A 139 -8.20 -8.23 13.01
CA LYS A 139 -8.96 -9.48 12.86
C LYS A 139 -10.12 -9.54 13.85
N GLU A 140 -9.89 -9.16 15.11
CA GLU A 140 -10.91 -9.27 16.17
C GLU A 140 -11.90 -8.11 16.15
N HIS A 141 -11.43 -6.89 15.89
CA HIS A 141 -12.22 -5.66 16.02
C HIS A 141 -12.49 -4.97 14.68
N SER A 142 -12.51 -5.71 13.57
CA SER A 142 -12.80 -5.12 12.24
C SER A 142 -14.13 -4.37 12.16
N GLY A 143 -15.12 -4.74 12.98
CA GLY A 143 -16.40 -4.04 13.11
C GLY A 143 -16.36 -2.78 13.96
N ASP A 144 -15.35 -2.64 14.83
CA ASP A 144 -15.23 -1.58 15.83
C ASP A 144 -14.03 -0.67 15.51
N ALA A 145 -14.13 0.08 14.42
CA ALA A 145 -13.02 0.90 13.93
C ALA A 145 -12.42 1.85 15.00
N HIS A 146 -13.27 2.41 15.87
CA HIS A 146 -12.84 3.30 16.97
C HIS A 146 -11.88 2.64 17.98
N CYS A 147 -11.98 1.33 18.20
CA CYS A 147 -11.07 0.59 19.08
C CYS A 147 -9.68 0.41 18.47
N LEU A 148 -9.58 0.49 17.13
CA LEU A 148 -8.35 0.21 16.39
C LEU A 148 -7.47 1.44 16.20
N THR A 149 -8.01 2.66 16.29
CA THR A 149 -7.28 3.89 15.96
C THR A 149 -5.97 4.02 16.71
N THR A 150 -5.94 3.77 18.03
CA THR A 150 -4.70 3.90 18.82
C THR A 150 -3.67 2.82 18.45
N VAL A 151 -4.10 1.57 18.28
CA VAL A 151 -3.21 0.45 17.94
C VAL A 151 -2.66 0.60 16.51
N LEU A 152 -3.49 1.01 15.57
CA LEU A 152 -3.10 1.24 14.17
C LEU A 152 -2.25 2.50 14.01
N GLY A 153 -2.52 3.55 14.78
CA GLY A 153 -1.66 4.72 14.88
C GLY A 153 -0.27 4.35 15.41
N PHE A 154 -0.21 3.54 16.47
CA PHE A 154 1.05 2.99 16.98
C PHE A 154 1.77 2.14 15.93
N PHE A 155 1.07 1.21 15.26
CA PHE A 155 1.62 0.40 14.18
C PHE A 155 2.21 1.27 13.05
N CYS A 156 1.43 2.23 12.54
CA CYS A 156 1.86 3.12 11.47
C CYS A 156 3.12 3.91 11.87
N THR A 157 3.05 4.63 12.99
CA THR A 157 4.13 5.52 13.42
C THR A 157 5.40 4.77 13.81
N THR A 158 5.27 3.58 14.40
CA THR A 158 6.41 2.75 14.80
C THR A 158 7.12 2.15 13.59
N ILE A 159 6.37 1.61 12.61
CA ILE A 159 6.97 1.01 11.41
C ILE A 159 7.56 2.09 10.48
N VAL A 160 6.85 3.19 10.24
CA VAL A 160 7.40 4.32 9.47
C VAL A 160 8.66 4.85 10.13
N GLY A 161 8.63 5.12 11.44
CA GLY A 161 9.78 5.63 12.17
C GLY A 161 10.95 4.64 12.20
N ALA A 162 10.68 3.34 12.28
CA ALA A 162 11.72 2.31 12.19
C ALA A 162 12.39 2.29 10.81
N LEU A 163 11.63 2.43 9.72
CA LEU A 163 12.15 2.53 8.36
C LEU A 163 12.95 3.82 8.12
N GLU A 164 12.60 4.92 8.78
CA GLU A 164 13.36 6.18 8.72
C GLU A 164 14.72 6.09 9.42
N HIS A 165 14.77 5.44 10.59
CA HIS A 165 15.99 5.35 11.41
C HIS A 165 16.93 4.21 10.96
N ASN A 166 16.43 3.26 10.18
CA ASN A 166 17.22 2.16 9.67
C ASN A 166 17.98 2.57 8.39
N ALA A 167 19.28 2.29 8.35
CA ALA A 167 20.10 2.61 7.16
C ALA A 167 19.77 1.69 5.97
N ALA A 168 19.38 0.44 6.24
CA ALA A 168 18.97 -0.51 5.21
C ALA A 168 17.97 -1.53 5.80
N THR A 169 16.90 -1.80 5.06
CA THR A 169 15.88 -2.77 5.51
C THR A 169 16.34 -4.19 5.21
N THR A 170 16.38 -5.05 6.22
CA THR A 170 16.76 -6.47 6.05
C THR A 170 15.62 -7.28 5.40
N GLU A 171 15.95 -8.37 4.70
CA GLU A 171 14.93 -9.25 4.08
C GLU A 171 13.90 -9.77 5.10
N LEU A 172 14.34 -10.12 6.31
CA LEU A 172 13.44 -10.59 7.37
C LEU A 172 12.44 -9.50 7.79
N GLN A 173 12.91 -8.26 7.93
CA GLN A 173 12.03 -7.12 8.22
C GLN A 173 11.04 -6.89 7.07
N LEU A 174 11.50 -6.98 5.80
CA LEU A 174 10.61 -6.87 4.64
C LEU A 174 9.48 -7.91 4.69
N VAL A 175 9.78 -9.16 5.00
CA VAL A 175 8.76 -10.22 5.13
C VAL A 175 7.74 -9.88 6.22
N HIS A 176 8.20 -9.38 7.37
CA HIS A 176 7.32 -9.01 8.47
C HIS A 176 6.45 -7.78 8.16
N ILE A 177 6.97 -6.79 7.41
CA ILE A 177 6.24 -5.59 7.00
C ILE A 177 5.26 -5.91 5.86
N LEU A 178 5.65 -6.68 4.84
CA LEU A 178 4.79 -6.96 3.69
C LEU A 178 3.52 -7.74 4.07
N LYS A 179 3.60 -8.64 5.05
CA LYS A 179 2.47 -9.44 5.52
C LYS A 179 1.25 -8.60 5.96
N PRO A 180 1.37 -7.60 6.87
CA PRO A 180 0.27 -6.70 7.18
C PRO A 180 -0.10 -5.77 6.02
N LEU A 181 0.86 -5.26 5.24
CA LEU A 181 0.56 -4.36 4.12
C LEU A 181 -0.35 -5.00 3.08
N LEU A 182 -0.06 -6.23 2.65
CA LEU A 182 -0.88 -6.91 1.66
C LEU A 182 -2.31 -7.20 2.15
N LYS A 183 -2.53 -7.22 3.47
CA LYS A 183 -3.88 -7.31 4.08
C LYS A 183 -4.53 -5.96 4.34
N GLY A 184 -3.74 -4.93 4.60
CA GLY A 184 -4.24 -3.59 4.90
C GLY A 184 -4.53 -2.74 3.66
N LEU A 185 -3.75 -2.89 2.58
CA LEU A 185 -3.97 -2.22 1.30
C LEU A 185 -5.41 -2.37 0.77
N PRO A 186 -6.02 -3.57 0.71
CA PRO A 186 -7.40 -3.73 0.26
C PRO A 186 -8.43 -3.62 1.40
N SER A 187 -8.02 -3.27 2.62
CA SER A 187 -8.87 -3.38 3.81
C SER A 187 -10.00 -2.34 3.81
N PRO A 188 -11.22 -2.72 4.27
CA PRO A 188 -12.30 -1.77 4.52
C PRO A 188 -12.09 -0.97 5.82
N VAL A 189 -11.11 -1.27 6.65
CA VAL A 189 -10.82 -0.45 7.85
C VAL A 189 -9.98 0.75 7.44
N LEU A 190 -10.55 1.96 7.53
CA LEU A 190 -9.93 3.21 7.04
C LEU A 190 -8.52 3.42 7.61
N ASP A 191 -8.37 3.36 8.93
CA ASP A 191 -7.07 3.57 9.60
C ASP A 191 -6.03 2.52 9.19
N PHE A 192 -6.47 1.28 8.90
CA PHE A 192 -5.54 0.21 8.52
C PHE A 192 -5.09 0.35 7.06
N ALA A 193 -6.00 0.76 6.18
CA ALA A 193 -5.67 1.10 4.80
C ALA A 193 -4.73 2.30 4.74
N ALA A 194 -5.05 3.39 5.44
CA ALA A 194 -4.22 4.60 5.50
C ALA A 194 -2.82 4.31 6.07
N ALA A 195 -2.73 3.57 7.19
CA ALA A 195 -1.45 3.14 7.74
C ALA A 195 -0.64 2.31 6.73
N SER A 196 -1.30 1.42 6.00
CA SER A 196 -0.65 0.60 4.97
C SER A 196 -0.15 1.44 3.80
N PHE A 197 -0.86 2.49 3.41
CA PHE A 197 -0.43 3.39 2.33
C PHE A 197 0.83 4.15 2.75
N MET A 198 0.84 4.71 3.96
CA MET A 198 1.99 5.43 4.51
C MET A 198 3.24 4.53 4.63
N ILE A 199 3.08 3.33 5.20
CA ILE A 199 4.20 2.40 5.33
C ILE A 199 4.69 1.94 3.95
N THR A 200 3.79 1.71 2.99
CA THR A 200 4.16 1.30 1.62
C THR A 200 4.93 2.40 0.91
N ALA A 201 4.52 3.66 1.06
CA ALA A 201 5.24 4.81 0.52
C ALA A 201 6.66 4.89 1.09
N GLN A 202 6.79 4.78 2.41
CA GLN A 202 8.09 4.80 3.09
C GLN A 202 8.98 3.61 2.68
N LEU A 203 8.37 2.44 2.51
CA LEU A 203 9.09 1.23 2.12
C LEU A 203 9.64 1.34 0.70
N ALA A 204 8.85 1.88 -0.23
CA ALA A 204 9.26 2.09 -1.62
C ALA A 204 10.35 3.15 -1.79
N ASP A 205 10.50 4.09 -0.84
CA ASP A 205 11.63 5.01 -0.83
C ASP A 205 12.91 4.36 -0.28
N LYS A 206 12.77 3.43 0.68
CA LYS A 206 13.91 2.85 1.42
C LYS A 206 14.45 1.53 0.86
N ALA A 207 13.67 0.81 0.05
CA ALA A 207 14.06 -0.50 -0.44
C ALA A 207 13.65 -0.69 -1.91
N GLN A 208 14.55 -1.30 -2.70
CA GLN A 208 14.19 -1.77 -4.03
C GLN A 208 13.38 -3.06 -3.89
N LEU A 209 12.10 -3.00 -4.26
CA LEU A 209 11.20 -4.15 -4.19
C LEU A 209 11.23 -4.90 -5.53
N SER A 210 10.92 -6.20 -5.50
CA SER A 210 10.78 -6.98 -6.72
C SER A 210 9.50 -6.62 -7.47
N GLU A 211 9.51 -6.74 -8.80
CA GLU A 211 8.36 -6.40 -9.66
C GLU A 211 7.09 -7.16 -9.23
N ASN A 212 7.21 -8.44 -8.87
CA ASN A 212 6.07 -9.24 -8.40
C ASN A 212 5.44 -8.66 -7.12
N VAL A 213 6.25 -8.21 -6.16
CA VAL A 213 5.74 -7.58 -4.93
C VAL A 213 5.07 -6.25 -5.24
N LEU A 214 5.65 -5.44 -6.12
CA LEU A 214 5.07 -4.16 -6.56
C LEU A 214 3.73 -4.38 -7.28
N HIS A 215 3.63 -5.38 -8.15
CA HIS A 215 2.37 -5.75 -8.79
C HIS A 215 1.32 -6.19 -7.77
N GLN A 216 1.68 -6.98 -6.76
CA GLN A 216 0.75 -7.36 -5.69
C GLN A 216 0.28 -6.14 -4.87
N ILE A 217 1.18 -5.20 -4.58
CA ILE A 217 0.85 -3.95 -3.90
C ILE A 217 -0.16 -3.15 -4.73
N ILE A 218 0.11 -2.91 -6.01
CA ILE A 218 -0.75 -2.15 -6.93
C ILE A 218 -2.11 -2.84 -7.12
N GLU A 219 -2.11 -4.16 -7.29
CA GLU A 219 -3.35 -4.94 -7.40
C GLU A 219 -4.20 -4.87 -6.13
N ASN A 220 -3.59 -4.82 -4.94
CA ASN A 220 -4.32 -4.72 -3.69
C ASN A 220 -4.76 -3.28 -3.39
N LEU A 221 -3.96 -2.28 -3.76
CA LEU A 221 -4.30 -0.87 -3.68
C LEU A 221 -5.56 -0.55 -4.50
N THR A 222 -5.63 -1.06 -5.72
CA THR A 222 -6.79 -0.87 -6.62
C THR A 222 -8.03 -1.67 -6.23
N LYS A 223 -7.94 -2.62 -5.29
CA LYS A 223 -9.11 -3.31 -4.70
C LYS A 223 -9.71 -2.54 -3.53
N ASN A 224 -9.02 -1.53 -3.01
CA ASN A 224 -9.42 -0.86 -1.79
C ASN A 224 -10.80 -0.19 -1.93
N PRO A 225 -11.78 -0.50 -1.05
CA PRO A 225 -13.15 -0.02 -1.19
C PRO A 225 -13.38 1.40 -0.65
N GLN A 226 -12.38 2.06 -0.04
CA GLN A 226 -12.56 3.35 0.65
C GLN A 226 -12.50 4.54 -0.30
N PRO A 227 -13.63 5.23 -0.60
CA PRO A 227 -13.62 6.37 -1.53
C PRO A 227 -12.94 7.61 -0.93
N SER A 228 -12.93 7.74 0.40
CA SER A 228 -12.26 8.86 1.09
C SER A 228 -10.74 8.87 0.92
N LEU A 229 -10.16 7.78 0.39
CA LEU A 229 -8.73 7.63 0.18
C LEU A 229 -8.35 7.65 -1.32
N ASP A 230 -9.25 8.07 -2.22
CA ASP A 230 -9.00 8.00 -3.66
C ASP A 230 -7.80 8.86 -4.10
N LEU A 231 -7.63 10.06 -3.53
CA LEU A 231 -6.45 10.89 -3.77
C LEU A 231 -5.17 10.21 -3.28
N GLU A 232 -5.20 9.65 -2.06
CA GLU A 232 -4.08 8.96 -1.44
C GLU A 232 -3.68 7.70 -2.22
N LYS A 233 -4.64 6.97 -2.81
CA LYS A 233 -4.35 5.85 -3.72
C LYS A 233 -3.60 6.33 -4.95
N VAL A 234 -4.04 7.42 -5.57
CA VAL A 234 -3.38 7.99 -6.77
C VAL A 234 -1.99 8.50 -6.43
N LEU A 235 -1.83 9.20 -5.30
CA LEU A 235 -0.55 9.65 -4.79
C LEU A 235 0.41 8.47 -4.58
N LEU A 236 -0.05 7.39 -3.95
CA LEU A 236 0.77 6.21 -3.73
C LEU A 236 1.16 5.53 -5.05
N LEU A 237 0.25 5.42 -6.01
CA LEU A 237 0.57 4.91 -7.35
C LEU A 237 1.67 5.73 -8.02
N VAL A 238 1.53 7.06 -8.03
CA VAL A 238 2.54 7.95 -8.61
C VAL A 238 3.89 7.79 -7.91
N LEU A 239 3.90 7.79 -6.57
CA LEU A 239 5.12 7.61 -5.79
C LEU A 239 5.80 6.26 -6.07
N LEU A 240 5.04 5.17 -6.18
CA LEU A 240 5.61 3.86 -6.51
C LEU A 240 6.32 3.86 -7.88
N TYR A 241 5.70 4.44 -8.91
CA TYR A 241 6.31 4.52 -10.24
C TYR A 241 7.47 5.51 -10.32
N GLN A 242 7.49 6.54 -9.47
CA GLN A 242 8.63 7.46 -9.35
C GLN A 242 9.82 6.78 -8.65
N SER A 243 9.61 6.24 -7.46
CA SER A 243 10.66 5.67 -6.61
C SER A 243 11.20 4.34 -7.13
N GLN A 244 10.39 3.54 -7.85
CA GLN A 244 10.75 2.19 -8.29
C GLN A 244 10.89 2.07 -9.81
N SER A 245 11.11 3.18 -10.53
CA SER A 245 11.20 3.26 -12.00
C SER A 245 12.18 2.27 -12.66
N SER A 246 13.22 1.83 -11.94
CA SER A 246 14.19 0.84 -12.42
C SER A 246 13.64 -0.59 -12.52
N THR A 247 12.66 -0.93 -11.69
CA THR A 247 12.09 -2.30 -11.61
C THR A 247 10.64 -2.33 -12.09
N LEU A 248 9.87 -1.27 -11.83
CA LEU A 248 8.46 -1.17 -12.18
C LEU A 248 8.29 -0.46 -13.52
N THR A 249 8.44 -1.21 -14.60
CA THR A 249 8.32 -0.68 -15.97
C THR A 249 6.98 -1.00 -16.62
N SER A 250 6.26 -1.99 -16.09
CA SER A 250 4.97 -2.44 -16.60
C SER A 250 3.83 -2.09 -15.64
N PHE A 251 2.60 -2.12 -16.14
CA PHE A 251 1.40 -1.92 -15.34
C PHE A 251 0.60 -3.22 -15.22
N PRO A 252 0.20 -3.66 -14.02
CA PRO A 252 -0.50 -4.93 -13.87
C PRO A 252 -1.92 -4.87 -14.44
N HIS A 253 -2.21 -5.74 -15.40
CA HIS A 253 -3.47 -5.75 -16.16
C HIS A 253 -4.73 -5.80 -15.27
N LYS A 254 -4.73 -6.59 -14.19
CA LYS A 254 -5.88 -6.67 -13.27
C LYS A 254 -6.16 -5.35 -12.56
N ALA A 255 -5.12 -4.60 -12.23
CA ALA A 255 -5.26 -3.27 -11.62
C ALA A 255 -5.78 -2.27 -12.64
N LEU A 256 -5.35 -2.38 -13.90
CA LEU A 256 -5.81 -1.52 -15.00
C LEU A 256 -7.32 -1.64 -15.20
N LEU A 257 -7.85 -2.86 -15.26
CA LEU A 257 -9.29 -3.09 -15.42
C LEU A 257 -10.11 -2.47 -14.28
N ARG A 258 -9.58 -2.50 -13.05
CA ARG A 258 -10.23 -1.84 -11.89
C ARG A 258 -10.18 -0.32 -12.02
N LEU A 259 -9.04 0.26 -12.36
CA LEU A 259 -8.92 1.71 -12.57
C LEU A 259 -9.78 2.22 -13.73
N ALA A 260 -9.92 1.44 -14.80
CA ALA A 260 -10.83 1.76 -15.90
C ALA A 260 -12.31 1.84 -15.47
N SER A 261 -12.65 1.17 -14.37
CA SER A 261 -13.98 1.20 -13.77
C SER A 261 -14.17 2.37 -12.78
N VAL A 262 -13.11 3.14 -12.47
CA VAL A 262 -13.14 4.28 -11.54
C VAL A 262 -13.15 5.59 -12.35
N PRO A 263 -14.31 6.28 -12.47
CA PRO A 263 -14.44 7.45 -13.35
C PRO A 263 -13.63 8.66 -12.89
N THR A 264 -13.39 8.78 -11.57
CA THR A 264 -12.70 9.90 -10.94
C THR A 264 -11.18 9.86 -11.14
N PHE A 265 -10.61 8.69 -11.45
CA PHE A 265 -9.17 8.49 -11.50
C PHE A 265 -8.43 9.43 -12.47
N PRO A 266 -8.85 9.61 -13.75
CA PRO A 266 -8.19 10.55 -14.66
C PRO A 266 -8.24 12.00 -14.17
N THR A 267 -9.32 12.39 -13.49
CA THR A 267 -9.52 13.74 -12.98
C THR A 267 -8.58 13.99 -11.80
N THR A 268 -8.53 13.05 -10.85
CA THR A 268 -7.62 13.11 -9.71
C THR A 268 -6.15 13.13 -10.14
N LEU A 269 -5.77 12.34 -11.16
CA LEU A 269 -4.42 12.38 -11.72
C LEU A 269 -4.10 13.71 -12.42
N GLY A 270 -5.09 14.29 -13.12
CA GLY A 270 -4.96 15.61 -13.73
C GLY A 270 -4.81 16.74 -12.72
N GLU A 271 -5.57 16.70 -11.62
CA GLU A 271 -5.42 17.63 -10.50
C GLU A 271 -4.04 17.54 -9.84
N LEU A 272 -3.54 16.31 -9.65
CA LEU A 272 -2.20 16.07 -9.11
C LEU A 272 -1.10 16.61 -10.03
N SER A 273 -1.23 16.39 -11.34
CA SER A 273 -0.35 16.97 -12.35
C SER A 273 -0.37 18.51 -12.29
N ALA A 274 -1.56 19.12 -12.24
CA ALA A 274 -1.72 20.57 -12.17
C ALA A 274 -1.14 21.18 -10.89
N SER A 275 -1.09 20.41 -9.79
CA SER A 275 -0.45 20.81 -8.54
C SER A 275 1.09 20.74 -8.56
N GLY A 276 1.69 20.33 -9.68
CA GLY A 276 3.14 20.20 -9.86
C GLY A 276 3.68 18.79 -9.63
N GLY A 277 2.81 17.77 -9.57
CA GLY A 277 3.22 16.38 -9.43
C GLY A 277 3.79 15.79 -10.73
N HIS A 278 4.96 15.15 -10.67
CA HIS A 278 5.57 14.47 -11.81
C HIS A 278 4.89 13.13 -12.14
N VAL A 279 3.78 13.16 -12.87
CA VAL A 279 2.91 11.97 -13.12
C VAL A 279 3.37 11.07 -14.27
N THR A 280 4.31 11.52 -15.11
CA THR A 280 4.77 10.81 -16.32
C THR A 280 5.24 9.37 -16.08
N PRO A 281 5.98 9.03 -14.99
CA PRO A 281 6.45 7.67 -14.71
C PRO A 281 5.32 6.67 -14.49
N LEU A 282 4.16 7.13 -14.00
CA LEU A 282 2.96 6.32 -13.90
C LEU A 282 2.20 6.29 -15.23
N LEU A 283 2.07 7.45 -15.88
CA LEU A 283 1.23 7.62 -17.06
C LEU A 283 1.72 6.80 -18.26
N VAL A 284 3.04 6.73 -18.47
CA VAL A 284 3.64 6.02 -19.62
C VAL A 284 3.37 4.51 -19.54
N PRO A 285 3.73 3.78 -18.46
CA PRO A 285 3.39 2.36 -18.32
C PRO A 285 1.89 2.08 -18.34
N LEU A 286 1.09 2.94 -17.70
CA LEU A 286 -0.37 2.79 -17.65
C LEU A 286 -1.00 2.90 -19.03
N LEU A 287 -0.64 3.93 -19.81
CA LEU A 287 -1.13 4.09 -21.18
C LEU A 287 -0.61 2.98 -22.08
N ALA A 288 0.66 2.57 -21.96
CA ALA A 288 1.21 1.46 -22.74
C ALA A 288 0.38 0.18 -22.56
N GLU A 289 0.10 -0.20 -21.32
CA GLU A 289 -0.73 -1.37 -21.03
C GLU A 289 -2.17 -1.20 -21.49
N THR A 290 -2.74 0.01 -21.37
CA THR A 290 -4.09 0.31 -21.88
C THR A 290 -4.17 0.13 -23.40
N LEU A 291 -3.19 0.67 -24.14
CA LEU A 291 -3.13 0.57 -25.59
C LEU A 291 -2.90 -0.87 -26.07
N ARG A 292 -2.06 -1.64 -25.36
CA ARG A 292 -1.89 -3.09 -25.64
C ARG A 292 -3.16 -3.89 -25.36
N SER A 293 -3.86 -3.57 -24.28
CA SER A 293 -5.09 -4.26 -23.89
C SER A 293 -6.23 -3.98 -24.87
N VAL A 294 -6.39 -2.73 -25.33
CA VAL A 294 -7.37 -2.35 -26.36
C VAL A 294 -7.14 -3.07 -27.69
N GLN A 295 -5.88 -3.33 -28.06
CA GLN A 295 -5.55 -4.05 -29.30
C GLN A 295 -5.78 -5.56 -29.21
N SER A 296 -5.95 -6.13 -28.02
CA SER A 296 -6.03 -7.58 -27.78
C SER A 296 -7.40 -8.07 -27.29
N GLN A 297 -8.32 -7.18 -26.91
CA GLN A 297 -9.62 -7.53 -26.30
C GLN A 297 -10.83 -7.10 -27.14
N ILE A 298 -11.94 -7.84 -27.00
CA ILE A 298 -13.21 -7.61 -27.72
C ILE A 298 -14.16 -6.67 -26.94
N ASP A 299 -14.04 -6.58 -25.61
CA ASP A 299 -14.83 -5.66 -24.76
C ASP A 299 -13.91 -4.70 -24.00
N ASP A 300 -13.62 -3.55 -24.62
CA ASP A 300 -12.58 -2.61 -24.21
C ASP A 300 -13.11 -1.18 -24.02
N THR A 301 -14.43 -0.99 -24.02
CA THR A 301 -15.06 0.34 -23.98
C THR A 301 -14.60 1.18 -22.79
N GLY A 302 -14.43 0.55 -21.62
CA GLY A 302 -13.89 1.21 -20.42
C GLY A 302 -12.44 1.66 -20.58
N LEU A 303 -11.60 0.80 -21.17
CA LEU A 303 -10.18 1.08 -21.44
C LEU A 303 -10.01 2.20 -22.47
N ARG A 304 -10.83 2.18 -23.53
CA ARG A 304 -10.88 3.23 -24.55
C ARG A 304 -11.22 4.59 -23.95
N LYS A 305 -12.22 4.64 -23.08
CA LYS A 305 -12.60 5.86 -22.35
C LYS A 305 -11.50 6.32 -21.40
N LEU A 306 -10.88 5.39 -20.67
CA LEU A 306 -9.77 5.68 -19.76
C LEU A 306 -8.62 6.37 -20.51
N ALA A 307 -8.14 5.80 -21.62
CA ALA A 307 -7.03 6.37 -22.39
C ALA A 307 -7.32 7.79 -22.91
N ILE A 308 -8.51 8.03 -23.45
CA ILE A 308 -8.93 9.37 -23.92
C ILE A 308 -9.03 10.35 -22.75
N ASN A 309 -9.61 9.93 -21.62
CA ASN A 309 -9.74 10.77 -20.43
C ASN A 309 -8.38 11.12 -19.82
N LEU A 310 -7.43 10.19 -19.80
CA LEU A 310 -6.08 10.45 -19.31
C LEU A 310 -5.36 11.51 -20.14
N VAL A 311 -5.38 11.38 -21.47
CA VAL A 311 -4.74 12.36 -22.36
C VAL A 311 -5.43 13.72 -22.29
N SER A 312 -6.76 13.76 -22.17
CA SER A 312 -7.51 15.01 -22.14
C SER A 312 -7.39 15.74 -20.80
N GLN A 313 -7.40 15.02 -19.67
CA GLN A 313 -7.44 15.63 -18.33
C GLN A 313 -6.07 15.87 -17.71
N VAL A 314 -5.04 15.09 -18.09
CA VAL A 314 -3.69 15.26 -17.54
C VAL A 314 -2.93 16.34 -18.33
N GLY A 315 -2.45 17.37 -17.63
CA GLY A 315 -1.52 18.37 -18.17
C GLY A 315 -0.12 17.78 -18.25
N LEU A 316 0.54 17.91 -19.39
CA LEU A 316 1.87 17.32 -19.61
C LEU A 316 2.84 18.40 -20.08
N GLU A 317 4.06 18.31 -19.57
CA GLU A 317 5.19 19.09 -20.06
C GLU A 317 5.66 18.55 -21.42
N ASP A 318 6.30 19.42 -22.21
CA ASP A 318 6.72 19.14 -23.58
C ASP A 318 7.50 17.81 -23.72
N ASP A 319 8.49 17.59 -22.86
CA ASP A 319 9.33 16.37 -22.90
C ASP A 319 8.51 15.11 -22.57
N SER A 320 7.55 15.22 -21.67
CA SER A 320 6.64 14.13 -21.30
C SER A 320 5.68 13.78 -22.44
N VAL A 321 5.24 14.77 -23.21
CA VAL A 321 4.40 14.56 -24.40
C VAL A 321 5.15 13.77 -25.47
N GLU A 322 6.41 14.12 -25.75
CA GLU A 322 7.23 13.41 -26.73
C GLU A 322 7.42 11.93 -26.36
N GLU A 323 7.63 11.65 -25.07
CA GLU A 323 7.71 10.28 -24.55
C GLU A 323 6.41 9.51 -24.75
N ILE A 324 5.26 10.12 -24.47
CA ILE A 324 3.95 9.48 -24.63
C ILE A 324 3.65 9.21 -26.11
N ILE A 325 3.97 10.13 -27.02
CA ILE A 325 3.81 9.93 -28.46
C ILE A 325 4.69 8.77 -28.93
N ARG A 326 5.97 8.75 -28.52
CA ARG A 326 6.91 7.68 -28.84
C ARG A 326 6.38 6.33 -28.36
N MET A 327 5.97 6.25 -27.09
CA MET A 327 5.40 5.05 -26.49
C MET A 327 4.15 4.58 -27.23
N ALA A 328 3.25 5.49 -27.62
CA ALA A 328 2.06 5.12 -28.38
C ALA A 328 2.45 4.49 -29.72
N VAL A 329 3.27 5.16 -30.53
CA VAL A 329 3.73 4.65 -31.84
C VAL A 329 4.42 3.28 -31.71
N GLU A 330 5.22 3.07 -30.66
CA GLU A 330 5.90 1.80 -30.42
C GLU A 330 4.92 0.66 -30.12
N ASN A 331 3.90 0.93 -29.29
CA ASN A 331 2.88 -0.04 -28.89
C ASN A 331 1.80 -0.30 -29.95
N PHE A 332 1.75 0.46 -31.04
CA PHE A 332 0.83 0.18 -32.14
C PHE A 332 1.30 -1.05 -32.95
N ASP A 333 0.48 -2.10 -32.98
CA ASP A 333 0.69 -3.29 -33.81
C ASP A 333 0.07 -3.09 -35.21
N SER A 334 0.76 -2.30 -36.02
CA SER A 334 0.36 -2.06 -37.42
C SER A 334 0.28 -3.36 -38.23
N ASN A 335 1.12 -4.35 -37.94
CA ASN A 335 1.28 -5.51 -38.81
C ASN A 335 0.27 -6.62 -38.49
N GLY A 336 -0.04 -6.84 -37.21
CA GLY A 336 -1.11 -7.75 -36.78
C GLY A 336 -2.48 -7.26 -37.26
N LEU A 337 -2.82 -6.00 -36.94
CA LEU A 337 -4.14 -5.44 -37.23
C LEU A 337 -4.43 -5.32 -38.74
N LEU A 338 -3.42 -5.05 -39.57
CA LEU A 338 -3.61 -5.00 -41.03
C LEU A 338 -3.78 -6.40 -41.66
N ARG A 339 -3.15 -7.43 -41.08
CA ARG A 339 -3.35 -8.82 -41.51
C ARG A 339 -4.77 -9.30 -41.18
N GLU A 340 -5.24 -9.02 -39.98
CA GLU A 340 -6.59 -9.35 -39.52
C GLU A 340 -7.69 -8.61 -40.31
N GLN A 341 -7.44 -7.37 -40.77
CA GLN A 341 -8.38 -6.68 -41.67
C GLN A 341 -8.58 -7.39 -43.02
N SER A 342 -7.59 -8.18 -43.45
CA SER A 342 -7.67 -8.98 -44.68
C SER A 342 -8.19 -10.39 -44.42
N ASP A 343 -8.58 -10.69 -43.18
CA ASP A 343 -9.09 -12.00 -42.78
C ASP A 343 -10.49 -12.23 -43.39
N PRO A 344 -10.75 -13.42 -43.96
CA PRO A 344 -12.07 -13.76 -44.48
C PRO A 344 -13.18 -13.76 -43.43
N ILE A 345 -12.86 -13.79 -42.13
CA ILE A 345 -13.84 -13.70 -41.04
C ILE A 345 -14.25 -12.24 -40.82
N GLU A 346 -15.46 -11.87 -41.26
CA GLU A 346 -15.99 -10.49 -41.22
C GLU A 346 -15.94 -9.85 -39.81
N GLN A 347 -16.20 -10.63 -38.75
CA GLN A 347 -16.13 -10.15 -37.36
C GLN A 347 -14.70 -9.75 -36.95
N VAL A 348 -13.70 -10.54 -37.36
CA VAL A 348 -12.28 -10.25 -37.08
C VAL A 348 -11.86 -9.00 -37.83
N ALA A 349 -12.17 -8.92 -39.13
CA ALA A 349 -11.86 -7.77 -39.95
C ALA A 349 -12.54 -6.48 -39.45
N ASN A 350 -13.79 -6.55 -38.97
CA ASN A 350 -14.51 -5.40 -38.43
C ASN A 350 -13.93 -4.95 -37.08
N ASN A 351 -13.58 -5.87 -36.18
CA ASN A 351 -12.92 -5.55 -34.91
C ASN A 351 -11.58 -4.82 -35.14
N SER A 352 -10.72 -5.33 -36.03
CA SER A 352 -9.43 -4.70 -36.34
C SER A 352 -9.60 -3.34 -37.04
N LYS A 353 -10.72 -3.12 -37.75
CA LYS A 353 -11.08 -1.80 -38.30
C LYS A 353 -11.44 -0.82 -37.18
N GLU A 354 -12.31 -1.21 -36.25
CA GLU A 354 -12.74 -0.38 -35.12
C GLU A 354 -11.57 0.00 -34.19
N ILE A 355 -10.65 -0.93 -33.94
CA ILE A 355 -9.42 -0.67 -33.16
C ILE A 355 -8.57 0.40 -33.86
N ILE A 356 -8.35 0.27 -35.18
CA ILE A 356 -7.56 1.25 -35.95
C ILE A 356 -8.24 2.62 -35.98
N GLU A 357 -9.56 2.68 -36.11
CA GLU A 357 -10.31 3.96 -36.05
C GLU A 357 -10.15 4.63 -34.70
N TRP A 358 -10.32 3.88 -33.62
CA TRP A 358 -10.16 4.40 -32.27
C TRP A 358 -8.73 4.86 -31.99
N TYR A 359 -7.72 4.06 -32.36
CA TYR A 359 -6.31 4.41 -32.17
C TYR A 359 -5.95 5.70 -32.92
N THR A 360 -6.49 5.86 -34.13
CA THR A 360 -6.34 7.10 -34.92
C THR A 360 -6.99 8.29 -34.20
N MET A 361 -8.17 8.12 -33.61
CA MET A 361 -8.81 9.17 -32.80
C MET A 361 -8.01 9.52 -31.55
N PHE A 362 -7.43 8.52 -30.88
CA PHE A 362 -6.55 8.71 -29.74
C PHE A 362 -5.32 9.55 -30.12
N MET A 363 -4.62 9.20 -31.21
CA MET A 363 -3.46 9.97 -31.70
C MET A 363 -3.84 11.41 -32.10
N LYS A 364 -5.00 11.61 -32.73
CA LYS A 364 -5.52 12.96 -33.02
C LYS A 364 -5.79 13.77 -31.77
N SER A 365 -6.21 13.13 -30.68
CA SER A 365 -6.44 13.86 -29.42
C SER A 365 -5.13 14.40 -28.86
N LEU A 366 -4.03 13.65 -29.00
CA LEU A 366 -2.68 14.11 -28.67
C LEU A 366 -2.23 15.25 -29.60
N GLU A 367 -2.37 15.08 -30.92
CA GLU A 367 -2.02 16.11 -31.94
C GLU A 367 -2.76 17.44 -31.69
N ARG A 368 -4.07 17.37 -31.38
CA ARG A 368 -4.88 18.57 -31.11
C ARG A 368 -4.47 19.30 -29.84
N LYS A 369 -4.09 18.55 -28.80
CA LYS A 369 -3.73 19.11 -27.50
C LYS A 369 -2.29 19.63 -27.49
N TYR A 370 -1.39 18.98 -28.22
CA TYR A 370 0.05 19.27 -28.25
C TYR A 370 0.62 19.28 -29.70
N PRO A 371 0.19 20.23 -30.55
CA PRO A 371 0.55 20.24 -31.97
C PRO A 371 2.05 20.43 -32.22
N THR A 372 2.69 21.28 -31.42
CA THR A 372 4.12 21.61 -31.56
C THR A 372 5.05 20.44 -31.29
N GLN A 373 4.69 19.57 -30.33
CA GLN A 373 5.48 18.40 -29.96
C GLN A 373 5.20 17.23 -30.91
N TYR A 374 3.97 17.14 -31.44
CA TYR A 374 3.56 16.14 -32.42
C TYR A 374 4.26 16.29 -33.78
N ASP A 375 4.53 17.53 -34.20
CA ASP A 375 5.20 17.85 -35.47
C ASP A 375 6.73 17.67 -35.43
N LYS A 376 7.33 17.42 -34.25
CA LYS A 376 8.76 17.17 -34.15
C LYS A 376 9.13 15.84 -34.82
N PRO A 377 10.25 15.77 -35.57
CA PRO A 377 10.68 14.55 -36.23
C PRO A 377 10.98 13.46 -35.20
N GLN A 378 10.25 12.34 -35.30
CA GLN A 378 10.48 11.14 -34.50
C GLN A 378 11.78 10.44 -34.94
N ALA A 379 12.40 9.65 -34.07
CA ALA A 379 13.61 8.90 -34.41
C ALA A 379 13.35 7.97 -35.64
N ASN A 380 14.35 7.80 -36.51
CA ASN A 380 14.24 7.12 -37.82
C ASN A 380 13.54 5.74 -37.80
N HIS A 381 13.61 4.98 -36.69
CA HIS A 381 12.94 3.68 -36.55
C HIS A 381 11.42 3.78 -36.38
N ASN A 382 10.93 4.84 -35.72
CA ASN A 382 9.51 5.08 -35.47
C ASN A 382 8.84 5.84 -36.63
N GLN A 383 9.63 6.50 -37.49
CA GLN A 383 9.17 7.24 -38.65
C GLN A 383 8.35 6.37 -39.62
N THR A 384 8.69 5.08 -39.81
CA THR A 384 7.95 4.18 -40.73
C THR A 384 6.57 3.80 -40.17
N LYS A 385 6.46 3.47 -38.88
CA LYS A 385 5.18 3.20 -38.22
C LYS A 385 4.32 4.46 -38.15
N TYR A 386 4.93 5.60 -37.80
CA TYR A 386 4.29 6.91 -37.76
C TYR A 386 3.77 7.33 -39.14
N ASN A 387 4.58 7.17 -40.18
CA ASN A 387 4.17 7.39 -41.57
C ASN A 387 3.09 6.40 -42.01
N GLY A 388 3.15 5.13 -41.56
CA GLY A 388 2.11 4.13 -41.81
C GLY A 388 0.78 4.50 -41.17
N LEU A 389 0.78 4.97 -39.92
CA LEU A 389 -0.40 5.50 -39.23
C LEU A 389 -0.96 6.74 -39.93
N ASN A 390 -0.08 7.68 -40.32
CA ASN A 390 -0.43 8.86 -41.09
C ASN A 390 -0.91 8.52 -42.51
N GLN A 391 -0.41 7.46 -43.14
CA GLN A 391 -0.86 6.97 -44.45
C GLN A 391 -2.21 6.27 -44.35
N LEU A 392 -2.43 5.40 -43.36
CA LEU A 392 -3.73 4.79 -43.07
C LEU A 392 -4.79 5.86 -42.78
N TYR A 393 -4.38 6.90 -42.05
CA TYR A 393 -5.19 8.07 -41.79
C TYR A 393 -5.52 8.86 -43.07
N ARG A 394 -4.51 9.24 -43.88
CA ARG A 394 -4.70 9.98 -45.13
C ARG A 394 -5.53 9.19 -46.15
N HIS A 395 -5.30 7.89 -46.26
CA HIS A 395 -6.06 7.00 -47.14
C HIS A 395 -7.53 6.90 -46.70
N ARG A 396 -7.82 6.83 -45.40
CA ARG A 396 -9.21 6.83 -44.90
C ARG A 396 -9.87 8.21 -44.96
N LEU A 397 -9.14 9.31 -44.76
CA LEU A 397 -9.68 10.66 -44.94
C LEU A 397 -10.11 10.86 -46.40
N LEU A 398 -9.31 10.37 -47.35
CA LEU A 398 -9.65 10.33 -48.77
C LEU A 398 -10.88 9.46 -49.06
N LEU A 399 -10.98 8.25 -48.48
CA LEU A 399 -12.15 7.39 -48.63
C LEU A 399 -13.42 7.99 -48.01
N ALA A 400 -13.34 8.61 -46.83
CA ALA A 400 -14.46 9.29 -46.19
C ALA A 400 -14.93 10.49 -47.03
N GLN A 401 -14.00 11.29 -47.58
CA GLN A 401 -14.31 12.38 -48.50
C GLN A 401 -14.94 11.89 -49.82
N LEU A 402 -14.53 10.71 -50.31
CA LEU A 402 -15.13 10.06 -51.49
C LEU A 402 -16.54 9.53 -51.20
N HIS A 403 -16.82 9.00 -50.00
CA HIS A 403 -18.16 8.56 -49.60
C HIS A 403 -19.12 9.70 -49.24
N THR A 404 -18.61 10.89 -48.89
CA THR A 404 -19.44 12.09 -48.64
C THR A 404 -19.73 12.92 -49.89
N ARG A 405 -19.25 12.54 -51.08
CA ARG A 405 -19.70 13.21 -52.32
C ARG A 405 -21.16 12.81 -52.60
N PRO A 406 -22.13 13.74 -52.59
CA PRO A 406 -23.48 13.40 -53.00
C PRO A 406 -23.41 12.90 -54.44
N ALA A 407 -24.07 11.78 -54.72
CA ALA A 407 -24.28 11.32 -56.07
C ALA A 407 -25.06 12.41 -56.82
N HIS A 408 -24.35 13.29 -57.52
CA HIS A 408 -24.95 14.09 -58.58
C HIS A 408 -25.44 13.08 -59.63
N ARG A 409 -26.72 12.70 -59.49
CA ARG A 409 -27.51 12.13 -60.57
C ARG A 409 -27.44 13.15 -61.71
N ASN A 410 -26.62 12.86 -62.71
CA ASN A 410 -26.75 13.42 -64.03
C ASN A 410 -28.11 12.97 -64.59
N THR A 411 -29.13 13.81 -64.45
CA THR A 411 -30.34 13.76 -65.27
C THR A 411 -30.21 14.79 -66.37
N HIS A 412 -29.62 14.37 -67.48
CA HIS A 412 -29.79 14.88 -68.84
C HIS A 412 -29.49 13.66 -69.72
N THR A 413 -30.40 13.12 -70.52
CA THR A 413 -31.45 13.71 -71.38
C THR A 413 -32.58 12.71 -71.59
#